data_AF-A0A3S1SFT3-F1
#
_entry.id   AF-A0A3S1SFT3-F1
#
_cell.length_a   1.000
_cell.length_b   1.000
_cell.length_c   1.000
_cell.angle_alpha   90.00
_cell.angle_beta   90.00
_cell.angle_gamma   90.00
#
_symmetry.space_group_name_H-M   'P 1'
#
loop_
_entity.id
_entity.type
_entity.pdbx_description
1 polymer ?
#
loop_
_entity_poly.entity_id
_entity_poly.type
_entity_poly.pdbx_seq_one_letter_code
_entity_poly.pdbx_strand_id
1 'polypeptide(L)' 'IRDGVDVAKAIRLGADIAGQAASVLGAATVSTGAVVAHFEIVIRQLAVACFCTGSADLAALRQARLLPSSHLSAG' A
#
# COMPACT_ATOMS: atom_id res chain seq x y z
N ILE A 1 -5.58 6.37 0.03
CA ILE A 1 -4.23 5.75 0.02
C ILE A 1 -3.35 6.53 0.98
N ARG A 2 -3.09 6.01 2.18
CA ARG A 2 -2.28 6.70 3.21
C ARG A 2 -0.83 6.21 3.23
N ASP A 3 -0.62 4.92 3.01
CA ASP A 3 0.66 4.23 3.13
C ASP A 3 0.77 3.09 2.10
N GLY A 4 1.89 2.35 2.11
CA GLY A 4 2.11 1.23 1.18
C GLY A 4 1.18 0.03 1.41
N VAL A 5 0.58 -0.11 2.59
CA VAL A 5 -0.37 -1.19 2.89
C VAL A 5 -1.73 -0.89 2.26
N ASP A 6 -2.17 0.37 2.29
CA ASP A 6 -3.34 0.82 1.55
C ASP A 6 -3.15 0.65 0.03
N VAL A 7 -1.93 0.89 -0.49
CA VAL A 7 -1.61 0.61 -1.91
C VAL A 7 -1.74 -0.88 -2.20
N ALA A 8 -1.18 -1.74 -1.35
CA ALA A 8 -1.26 -3.19 -1.51
C ALA A 8 -2.72 -3.69 -1.54
N LYS A 9 -3.56 -3.16 -0.65
CA LYS A 9 -5.00 -3.45 -0.62
C LYS A 9 -5.69 -2.99 -1.90
N ALA A 10 -5.41 -1.78 -2.38
CA ALA A 10 -6.01 -1.26 -3.62
C ALA A 10 -5.65 -2.14 -4.83
N ILE A 11 -4.36 -2.48 -4.99
CA ILE A 11 -3.90 -3.39 -6.05
C ILE A 11 -4.58 -4.75 -5.92
N ARG A 12 -4.62 -5.29 -4.71
CA ARG A 12 -5.29 -6.57 -4.45
C ARG A 12 -6.78 -6.53 -4.79
N LEU A 13 -7.46 -5.41 -4.55
CA LEU A 13 -8.87 -5.23 -4.88
C LEU A 13 -9.11 -4.95 -6.39
N GLY A 14 -8.06 -4.92 -7.20
CA GLY A 14 -8.15 -4.86 -8.66
C GLY A 14 -7.73 -3.53 -9.29
N ALA A 15 -7.13 -2.62 -8.52
CA ALA A 15 -6.51 -1.42 -9.08
C ALA A 15 -5.19 -1.75 -9.78
N ASP A 16 -4.89 -1.03 -10.86
CA ASP A 16 -3.57 -1.10 -11.52
C ASP A 16 -2.60 -0.04 -10.95
N ILE A 17 -3.15 1.07 -10.43
CA ILE A 17 -2.39 2.21 -9.90
C ILE A 17 -3.07 2.74 -8.62
N ALA A 18 -2.26 3.26 -7.69
CA ALA A 18 -2.71 3.99 -6.51
C ALA A 18 -2.08 5.39 -6.48
N GLY A 19 -2.89 6.43 -6.27
CA GLY A 19 -2.45 7.83 -6.17
C GLY A 19 -2.57 8.39 -4.74
N GLN A 20 -1.67 9.30 -4.38
CA GLN A 20 -1.71 10.06 -3.13
C GLN A 20 -1.88 11.56 -3.40
N ALA A 21 -2.93 12.15 -2.83
CA ALA A 21 -3.19 13.59 -2.88
C ALA A 21 -2.96 14.22 -1.50
N ALA A 22 -3.99 14.38 -0.68
CA ALA A 22 -3.87 15.01 0.65
C ALA A 22 -2.78 14.36 1.53
N SER A 23 -2.56 13.05 1.42
CA SER A 23 -1.59 12.32 2.23
C SER A 23 -0.12 12.66 1.93
N VAL A 24 0.20 13.28 0.78
CA VAL A 24 1.56 13.75 0.49
C VAL A 24 1.76 15.23 0.85
N LEU A 25 0.68 15.97 1.11
CA LEU A 25 0.73 17.42 1.29
C LEU A 25 1.62 17.83 2.48
N GLY A 26 1.56 17.10 3.60
CA GLY A 26 2.41 17.38 4.75
C GLY A 26 3.91 17.32 4.41
N ALA A 27 4.35 16.29 3.68
CA ALA A 27 5.73 16.19 3.21
C ALA A 27 6.07 17.31 2.21
N ALA A 28 5.14 17.64 1.31
CA ALA A 28 5.31 18.69 0.31
C ALA A 28 5.47 20.09 0.93
N THR A 29 4.84 20.37 2.08
CA THR A 29 5.04 21.63 2.81
C THR A 29 6.42 21.74 3.46
N VAL A 30 7.15 20.63 3.61
CA VAL A 30 8.47 20.60 4.24
C VAL A 30 9.57 20.76 3.19
N SER A 31 9.64 19.87 2.20
CA SER A 31 10.62 19.96 1.09
C SER A 31 10.39 18.87 0.03
N THR A 32 11.03 19.02 -1.13
CA THR A 32 11.12 17.94 -2.13
C THR A 32 11.75 16.66 -1.55
N GLY A 33 12.79 16.78 -0.73
CA GLY A 33 13.44 15.64 -0.10
C GLY A 33 12.50 14.87 0.85
N ALA A 34 11.66 15.59 1.58
CA ALA A 34 10.63 14.98 2.42
C ALA A 34 9.57 14.23 1.59
N VAL A 35 9.20 14.74 0.41
CA VAL A 35 8.30 14.03 -0.52
C VAL A 35 8.94 12.75 -1.04
N VAL A 36 10.22 12.77 -1.41
CA VAL A 36 10.96 11.58 -1.84
C VAL A 36 10.98 10.54 -0.71
N ALA A 37 11.40 10.95 0.49
CA ALA A 37 11.45 10.07 1.66
C ALA A 37 10.07 9.46 2.01
N HIS A 38 9.00 10.25 1.88
CA HIS A 38 7.62 9.76 2.05
C HIS A 38 7.30 8.62 1.09
N PHE A 39 7.60 8.78 -0.21
CA PHE A 39 7.32 7.73 -1.19
C PHE A 39 8.26 6.53 -1.06
N GLU A 40 9.51 6.70 -0.65
CA GLU A 40 10.40 5.57 -0.33
C GLU A 40 9.83 4.69 0.79
N ILE A 41 9.25 5.31 1.83
CA ILE A 41 8.56 4.58 2.90
C ILE A 41 7.34 3.83 2.35
N VAL A 42 6.52 4.48 1.53
CA VAL A 42 5.34 3.86 0.89
C VAL A 42 5.76 2.66 0.04
N ILE A 43 6.82 2.80 -0.78
CA ILE A 43 7.36 1.72 -1.61
C ILE A 43 7.86 0.57 -0.74
N ARG A 44 8.60 0.87 0.34
CA ARG A 44 9.11 -0.16 1.25
C ARG A 44 7.98 -0.93 1.94
N GLN A 45 6.94 -0.24 2.39
CA GLN A 45 5.77 -0.85 3.00
C GLN A 45 5.02 -1.74 2.00
N LEU A 46 4.87 -1.31 0.74
CA LEU A 46 4.30 -2.14 -0.32
C LEU A 46 5.13 -3.41 -0.55
N ALA A 47 6.46 -3.30 -0.61
CA ALA A 47 7.34 -4.46 -0.74
C ALA A 47 7.25 -5.41 0.47
N VAL A 48 7.12 -4.89 1.68
CA VAL A 48 6.88 -5.69 2.89
C VAL A 48 5.52 -6.39 2.81
N ALA A 49 4.47 -5.72 2.35
CA ALA A 49 3.17 -6.34 2.14
C ALA A 49 3.25 -7.49 1.12
N CYS A 50 3.92 -7.28 -0.01
CA CYS A 50 4.21 -8.32 -1.00
C CYS A 50 4.91 -9.54 -0.38
N PHE A 51 5.97 -9.31 0.41
CA PHE A 51 6.66 -10.39 1.12
C PHE A 51 5.73 -11.16 2.06
N CYS A 52 4.95 -10.45 2.88
CA CYS A 52 4.02 -11.06 3.83
C CYS A 52 2.88 -11.86 3.15
N THR A 53 2.55 -11.55 1.89
CA THR A 53 1.53 -12.26 1.11
C THR A 53 2.12 -13.29 0.15
N GLY A 54 3.43 -13.54 0.19
CA GLY A 54 4.11 -14.46 -0.73
C GLY A 54 4.04 -14.01 -2.20
N SER A 55 3.96 -12.71 -2.44
CA SER A 55 3.83 -12.11 -3.76
C SER A 55 5.18 -11.55 -4.21
N ALA A 56 5.72 -12.08 -5.31
CA ALA A 56 7.03 -11.63 -5.84
C ALA A 56 6.93 -10.27 -6.56
N ASP A 57 5.74 -9.93 -7.07
CA ASP A 57 5.46 -8.71 -7.81
C ASP A 57 4.00 -8.26 -7.61
N LEU A 58 3.62 -7.15 -8.26
CA LEU A 58 2.27 -6.58 -8.15
C LEU A 58 1.20 -7.44 -8.85
N ALA A 59 1.57 -8.21 -9.87
CA ALA A 59 0.65 -9.11 -10.57
C ALA A 59 0.29 -10.30 -9.67
N ALA A 60 1.28 -10.87 -8.97
CA ALA A 60 1.06 -11.86 -7.92
C ALA A 60 0.27 -11.28 -6.74
N LEU A 61 0.59 -10.05 -6.31
CA LEU A 61 -0.14 -9.37 -5.24
C LEU A 61 -1.62 -9.19 -5.56
N ARG A 62 -1.96 -8.87 -6.82
CA ARG A 62 -3.35 -8.78 -7.31
C ARG A 62 -4.15 -10.07 -7.08
N GLN A 63 -3.47 -11.21 -7.02
CA GLN A 63 -4.08 -12.54 -6.83
C GLN A 63 -3.89 -13.12 -5.42
N ALA A 64 -3.27 -12.38 -4.49
CA ALA A 64 -3.00 -12.87 -3.14
C ALA A 64 -4.29 -13.37 -2.43
N ARG A 65 -4.21 -14.31 -1.49
CA ARG A 65 -5.41 -14.80 -0.81
C ARG A 65 -6.05 -13.71 0.05
N LEU A 66 -7.36 -13.46 -0.10
CA LEU A 66 -8.14 -12.64 0.83
C LEU A 66 -8.85 -13.54 1.84
N LEU A 67 -8.83 -13.13 3.11
CA LEU A 67 -9.60 -13.79 4.14
C LEU A 67 -11.02 -13.20 4.16
N PRO A 68 -12.07 -14.04 4.32
CA PRO A 68 -13.43 -13.56 4.49
C PRO A 68 -13.55 -12.64 5.70
N SER A 69 -14.34 -11.57 5.58
CA SER A 69 -14.64 -10.62 6.66
C SER A 69 -15.45 -11.23 7.81
N SER A 70 -15.99 -12.45 7.66
CA SER A 70 -16.72 -13.17 8.71
C SER A 70 -15.87 -13.55 9.93
N HIS A 71 -14.54 -13.47 9.83
CA HIS A 71 -13.63 -13.65 10.97
C HIS A 71 -13.46 -12.40 11.85
N LEU A 72 -14.14 -11.28 11.54
CA LEU A 72 -14.15 -10.08 12.40
C LEU A 72 -15.29 -10.07 13.43
N SER A 73 -16.15 -11.10 13.47
CA SER A 73 -17.18 -11.27 14.50
C SER A 73 -16.77 -12.37 15.51
N ALA A 74 -15.80 -12.03 16.36
CA ALA A 74 -15.57 -12.70 17.64
C ALA A 74 -14.85 -11.70 18.55
N GLY A 75 -15.64 -10.85 19.21
CA GLY A 75 -15.20 -9.79 20.10
C GLY A 75 -16.29 -8.75 20.29
#